data_AF-A0A1A8GUV8-F1
#
_entry.id   AF-A0A1A8GUV8-F1
#
_cell.length_a   1.000
_cell.length_b   1.000
_cell.length_c   1.000
_cell.angle_alpha   90.00
_cell.angle_beta   90.00
_cell.angle_gamma   90.00
#
_symmetry.space_group_name_H-M   'P 1'
#
loop_
_entity.id
_entity.type
_entity.pdbx_description
1 polymer ?
#
loop_
_entity_poly.entity_id
_entity_poly.type
_entity_poly.pdbx_seq_one_letter_code
_entity_poly.pdbx_strand_id
1 'polypeptide(L)'
;ENGEKGQYTHKVYHLQSKVPQFIRMIAPKGALEVHEKAWNAYPYCRTILTNTYMKEKFMIKIETWHKPDMGDQENVHGLDKSKWETVDVVNIDIADKSCINAKDYKADEDPAIFKSQKTGRGPLGPDWRKELANNSNCPHMCAYKLVTVEFKWLGLQNRMETLIHKVERRLFTQFHRQLFCWIDKWIDLSLDDIRRMEEETKKQLDEMRKTDEVKGMSADE
;
A
#
# COMPACT_ATOMS: atom_id res chain seq x y z
N GLU A 1 -23.17 2.99 14.97
CA GLU A 1 -23.58 4.18 15.76
C GLU A 1 -23.10 5.53 15.21
N ASN A 2 -22.25 5.63 14.16
CA ASN A 2 -21.85 6.94 13.59
C ASN A 2 -22.36 7.24 12.16
N GLY A 3 -23.24 6.41 11.59
CA GLY A 3 -23.81 6.63 10.26
C GLY A 3 -22.83 6.49 9.07
N GLU A 4 -21.56 6.19 9.32
CA GLU A 4 -20.52 6.02 8.30
C GLU A 4 -20.82 4.77 7.45
N LYS A 5 -20.93 4.96 6.13
CA LYS A 5 -21.16 3.90 5.14
C LYS A 5 -19.87 3.61 4.41
N GLY A 6 -19.56 2.34 4.20
CA GLY A 6 -18.35 1.92 3.52
C GLY A 6 -18.31 0.42 3.28
N GLN A 7 -17.19 -0.05 2.74
CA GLN A 7 -16.92 -1.47 2.53
C GLN A 7 -16.00 -1.99 3.64
N TYR A 8 -16.37 -3.12 4.22
CA TYR A 8 -15.50 -3.85 5.14
C TYR A 8 -14.85 -5.04 4.44
N THR A 9 -13.55 -5.22 4.64
CA THR A 9 -12.84 -6.43 4.20
C THR A 9 -12.03 -7.03 5.33
N HIS A 10 -12.00 -8.35 5.39
CA HIS A 10 -11.09 -9.11 6.26
C HIS A 10 -10.28 -10.08 5.40
N LYS A 11 -8.96 -9.89 5.39
CA LYS A 11 -8.00 -10.72 4.67
C LYS A 11 -6.99 -11.34 5.65
N VAL A 12 -6.37 -12.44 5.25
CA VAL A 12 -5.30 -13.09 5.99
C VAL A 12 -4.08 -13.21 5.08
N TYR A 13 -2.97 -12.59 5.49
CA TYR A 13 -1.69 -12.72 4.83
C TYR A 13 -0.90 -13.88 5.45
N HIS A 14 -0.59 -14.89 4.63
CA HIS A 14 0.24 -16.03 5.03
C HIS A 14 1.69 -15.75 4.63
N LEU A 15 2.53 -15.35 5.58
CA LEU A 15 3.86 -14.77 5.30
C LEU A 15 5.03 -15.75 5.47
N GLN A 16 4.77 -17.01 5.81
CA GLN A 16 5.79 -18.01 6.19
C GLN A 16 6.94 -18.14 5.19
N SER A 17 6.69 -17.98 3.88
CA SER A 17 7.71 -18.07 2.83
C SER A 17 8.23 -16.71 2.32
N LYS A 18 7.69 -15.60 2.84
CA LYS A 18 7.92 -14.24 2.32
C LYS A 18 8.65 -13.30 3.26
N VAL A 19 8.82 -13.67 4.53
CA VAL A 19 9.58 -12.88 5.52
C VAL A 19 11.06 -13.30 5.59
N PRO A 20 11.96 -12.41 6.05
CA PRO A 20 13.39 -12.72 6.18
C PRO A 20 13.64 -13.99 7.01
N GLN A 21 14.74 -14.68 6.71
CA GLN A 21 15.07 -15.96 7.34
C GLN A 21 15.18 -15.87 8.87
N PHE A 22 15.74 -14.78 9.41
CA PHE A 22 15.86 -14.60 10.86
C PHE A 22 14.49 -14.57 11.55
N ILE A 23 13.47 -14.00 10.91
CA ILE A 23 12.09 -14.00 11.44
C ILE A 23 11.54 -15.42 11.43
N ARG A 24 11.73 -16.16 10.33
CA ARG A 24 11.25 -17.55 10.22
C ARG A 24 11.84 -18.47 11.29
N MET A 25 13.09 -18.25 11.68
CA MET A 25 13.78 -19.05 12.71
C MET A 25 13.28 -18.79 14.13
N ILE A 26 12.81 -17.57 14.42
CA ILE A 26 12.37 -17.18 15.78
C ILE A 26 10.85 -17.19 15.94
N ALA A 27 10.09 -17.18 14.85
CA ALA A 27 8.63 -17.12 14.85
C ALA A 27 8.03 -18.51 15.15
N PRO A 28 7.21 -18.65 16.21
CA PRO A 28 6.48 -19.88 16.46
C PRO A 28 5.50 -20.23 15.34
N LYS A 29 5.07 -21.49 15.27
CA LYS A 29 4.10 -21.95 14.28
C LYS A 29 2.80 -21.13 14.40
N GLY A 30 2.37 -20.51 13.29
CA GLY A 30 1.20 -19.63 13.24
C GLY A 30 1.49 -18.15 13.53
N ALA A 31 2.70 -17.78 13.97
CA ALA A 31 3.06 -16.40 14.23
C ALA A 31 3.29 -15.56 12.96
N LEU A 32 3.25 -16.17 11.76
CA LEU A 32 3.42 -15.50 10.46
C LEU A 32 2.13 -15.39 9.65
N GLU A 33 0.98 -15.49 10.33
CA GLU A 33 -0.31 -15.06 9.79
C GLU A 33 -0.66 -13.67 10.30
N VAL A 34 -0.94 -12.76 9.37
CA VAL A 34 -1.33 -11.39 9.69
C VAL A 34 -2.75 -11.17 9.20
N HIS A 35 -3.63 -10.76 10.10
CA HIS A 35 -5.03 -10.48 9.79
C HIS A 35 -5.18 -9.01 9.46
N GLU A 36 -5.58 -8.69 8.24
CA GLU A 36 -5.92 -7.34 7.81
C GLU A 36 -7.43 -7.13 7.91
N LYS A 37 -7.86 -6.12 8.65
CA LYS A 37 -9.23 -5.61 8.63
C LYS A 37 -9.21 -4.19 8.08
N ALA A 38 -10.00 -3.93 7.05
CA ALA A 38 -10.09 -2.60 6.46
C ALA A 38 -11.54 -2.12 6.45
N TRP A 39 -11.72 -0.84 6.79
CA TRP A 39 -12.96 -0.08 6.68
C TRP A 39 -12.74 1.01 5.64
N ASN A 40 -13.20 0.77 4.43
CA ASN A 40 -13.07 1.69 3.30
C ASN A 40 -14.35 2.53 3.18
N ALA A 41 -14.28 3.77 3.67
CA ALA A 41 -15.31 4.78 3.57
C ALA A 41 -14.79 5.96 2.72
N TYR A 42 -14.38 5.65 1.48
CA TYR A 42 -13.75 6.61 0.57
C TYR A 42 -14.46 7.97 0.61
N PRO A 43 -13.73 9.09 0.81
CA PRO A 43 -12.28 9.23 0.64
C PRO A 43 -11.39 8.84 1.82
N TYR A 44 -11.97 8.44 2.96
CA TYR A 44 -11.21 7.95 4.11
C TYR A 44 -11.15 6.42 4.15
N CYS A 45 -9.99 5.86 4.50
CA CYS A 45 -9.85 4.43 4.72
C CYS A 45 -9.02 4.17 5.97
N ARG A 46 -9.44 3.20 6.77
CA ARG A 46 -8.68 2.70 7.91
C ARG A 46 -8.44 1.22 7.75
N THR A 47 -7.18 0.81 7.78
CA THR A 47 -6.74 -0.58 7.76
C THR A 47 -5.97 -0.88 9.03
N ILE A 48 -6.27 -2.02 9.67
CA ILE A 48 -5.58 -2.51 10.86
C ILE A 48 -5.14 -3.94 10.60
N LEU A 49 -3.83 -4.16 10.69
CA LEU A 49 -3.20 -5.47 10.60
C LEU A 49 -2.79 -5.92 12.00
N THR A 50 -3.20 -7.12 12.40
CA THR A 50 -2.86 -7.72 13.69
C THR A 50 -2.35 -9.15 13.52
N ASN A 51 -1.72 -9.66 14.57
CA ASN A 51 -1.18 -11.01 14.61
C ASN A 51 -1.74 -11.74 15.84
N THR A 52 -2.30 -12.92 15.62
CA THR A 52 -2.99 -13.70 16.67
C THR A 52 -2.02 -14.13 17.79
N TYR A 53 -0.77 -14.42 17.46
CA TYR A 53 0.26 -14.82 18.41
C TYR A 53 0.75 -13.64 19.27
N MET A 54 1.09 -12.52 18.63
CA MET A 54 1.62 -11.34 19.31
C MET A 54 0.54 -10.51 20.03
N LYS A 55 -0.73 -10.68 19.68
CA LYS A 55 -1.87 -9.92 20.26
C LYS A 55 -1.59 -8.41 20.18
N GLU A 56 -1.71 -7.69 21.30
CA GLU A 56 -1.47 -6.25 21.43
C GLU A 56 0.00 -5.84 21.27
N LYS A 57 0.91 -6.80 21.15
CA LYS A 57 2.34 -6.52 20.91
C LYS A 57 2.67 -6.30 19.44
N PHE A 58 1.70 -6.48 18.54
CA PHE A 58 1.88 -6.23 17.10
C PHE A 58 0.68 -5.52 16.52
N MET A 59 0.92 -4.40 15.84
CA MET A 59 -0.09 -3.71 15.06
C MET A 59 0.57 -2.93 13.92
N ILE A 60 -0.05 -2.98 12.74
CA ILE A 60 0.20 -2.00 11.68
C ILE A 60 -1.14 -1.36 11.37
N LYS A 61 -1.22 -0.04 11.49
CA LYS A 61 -2.42 0.73 11.17
C LYS A 61 -2.09 1.70 10.05
N ILE A 62 -2.91 1.67 9.01
CA ILE A 62 -2.79 2.55 7.86
C ILE A 62 -4.09 3.36 7.80
N GLU A 63 -3.99 4.65 8.06
CA GLU A 63 -5.09 5.60 7.94
C GLU A 63 -4.82 6.44 6.69
N THR A 64 -5.77 6.50 5.76
CA THR A 64 -5.58 7.15 4.47
C THR A 64 -6.67 8.18 4.23
N TRP A 65 -6.25 9.40 3.90
CA TRP A 65 -7.09 10.40 3.25
C TRP A 65 -6.73 10.53 1.78
N HIS A 66 -7.73 10.47 0.92
CA HIS A 66 -7.60 10.80 -0.50
C HIS A 66 -8.12 12.22 -0.70
N LYS A 67 -7.26 13.16 -1.09
CA LYS A 67 -7.59 14.58 -1.24
C LYS A 67 -7.32 15.05 -2.68
N PRO A 68 -8.16 15.95 -3.23
CA PRO A 68 -7.97 16.50 -4.57
C PRO A 68 -6.97 17.66 -4.56
N ASP A 69 -5.73 17.39 -4.12
CA ASP A 69 -4.62 18.35 -4.05
C ASP A 69 -3.31 17.71 -4.54
N MET A 70 -2.20 18.44 -4.38
CA MET A 70 -0.87 18.02 -4.80
C MET A 70 0.01 17.53 -3.64
N GLY A 71 -0.56 17.24 -2.46
CA GLY A 71 0.20 16.80 -1.30
C GLY A 71 0.72 17.93 -0.39
N ASP A 72 0.09 19.10 -0.42
CA ASP A 72 0.52 20.33 0.26
C ASP A 72 -0.09 20.52 1.66
N GLN A 73 -1.17 19.81 1.99
CA GLN A 73 -1.76 19.85 3.34
C GLN A 73 -0.89 19.14 4.39
N GLU A 74 -0.53 19.84 5.46
CA GLU A 74 0.12 19.25 6.64
C GLU A 74 -0.92 18.66 7.61
N ASN A 75 -0.55 17.56 8.29
CA ASN A 75 -1.33 16.96 9.37
C ASN A 75 -2.83 16.74 9.04
N VAL A 76 -3.15 16.26 7.83
CA VAL A 76 -4.55 16.03 7.39
C VAL A 76 -5.35 15.07 8.28
N HIS A 77 -4.66 14.29 9.11
CA HIS A 77 -5.24 13.34 10.07
C HIS A 77 -5.59 13.98 11.41
N GLY A 78 -5.24 15.26 11.63
CA GLY A 78 -5.59 16.00 12.85
C GLY A 78 -4.92 15.45 14.10
N LEU A 79 -3.67 14.96 13.97
CA LEU A 79 -2.89 14.53 15.12
C LEU A 79 -2.60 15.71 16.06
N ASP A 80 -2.53 15.44 17.36
CA ASP A 80 -2.02 16.43 18.31
C ASP A 80 -0.58 16.83 17.95
N LYS A 81 -0.21 18.07 18.32
CA LYS A 81 1.09 18.65 17.96
C LYS A 81 2.27 17.75 18.35
N SER A 82 2.24 17.20 19.58
CA SER A 82 3.31 16.35 20.09
C SER A 82 3.51 15.07 19.28
N LYS A 83 2.43 14.44 18.81
CA LYS A 83 2.54 13.26 17.92
C LYS A 83 2.99 13.66 16.53
N TRP A 84 2.43 14.73 15.96
CA TRP A 84 2.80 15.19 14.63
C TRP A 84 4.30 15.48 14.50
N GLU A 85 4.91 16.07 15.53
CA GLU A 85 6.36 16.32 15.59
C GLU A 85 7.23 15.06 15.51
N THR A 86 6.66 13.87 15.78
CA THR A 86 7.35 12.58 15.64
C THR A 86 7.11 11.88 14.29
N VAL A 87 6.27 12.45 13.43
CA VAL A 87 5.91 11.86 12.13
C VAL A 87 6.91 12.26 11.06
N ASP A 88 7.57 11.26 10.47
CA ASP A 88 8.40 11.44 9.28
C ASP A 88 7.52 11.49 8.02
N VAL A 89 7.52 12.63 7.33
CA VAL A 89 6.80 12.80 6.05
C VAL A 89 7.67 12.30 4.90
N VAL A 90 7.20 11.27 4.19
CA VAL A 90 7.91 10.67 3.05
C VAL A 90 7.10 10.82 1.78
N ASN A 91 7.66 11.53 0.80
CA ASN A 91 7.07 11.66 -0.53
C ASN A 91 7.44 10.45 -1.40
N ILE A 92 6.43 9.80 -1.99
CA ILE A 92 6.62 8.77 -3.01
C ILE A 92 6.41 9.41 -4.38
N ASP A 93 7.41 9.32 -5.25
CA ASP A 93 7.29 9.68 -6.66
C ASP A 93 7.22 8.41 -7.51
N ILE A 94 6.09 8.22 -8.20
CA ILE A 94 5.87 7.02 -9.01
C ILE A 94 6.70 7.04 -10.30
N ALA A 95 7.19 8.18 -10.75
CA ALA A 95 8.06 8.29 -11.92
C ALA A 95 9.56 8.15 -11.59
N ASP A 96 9.93 8.33 -10.31
CA ASP A 96 11.34 8.24 -9.88
C ASP A 96 11.83 6.79 -9.81
N LYS A 97 12.57 6.38 -10.85
CA LYS A 97 13.19 5.06 -10.93
C LYS A 97 14.35 4.86 -9.94
N SER A 98 14.97 5.93 -9.44
CA SER A 98 16.16 5.83 -8.57
C SER A 98 15.86 5.14 -7.23
N CYS A 99 14.61 5.19 -6.79
CA CYS A 99 14.15 4.55 -5.57
C CYS A 99 13.72 3.07 -5.75
N ILE A 100 13.82 2.53 -6.97
CA ILE A 100 13.37 1.17 -7.31
C ILE A 100 14.56 0.21 -7.36
N ASN A 101 14.51 -0.85 -6.56
CA ASN A 101 15.50 -1.92 -6.65
C ASN A 101 15.43 -2.61 -8.02
N ALA A 102 16.59 -2.96 -8.60
CA ALA A 102 16.66 -3.62 -9.89
C ALA A 102 15.80 -4.91 -9.98
N LYS A 103 15.73 -5.68 -8.88
CA LYS A 103 14.90 -6.89 -8.77
C LYS A 103 13.38 -6.65 -8.82
N ASP A 104 12.94 -5.44 -8.48
CA ASP A 104 11.53 -5.06 -8.47
C ASP A 104 11.12 -4.32 -9.73
N TYR A 105 12.09 -3.85 -10.51
CA TYR A 105 11.81 -3.05 -11.70
C TYR A 105 11.22 -3.93 -12.81
N LYS A 106 10.08 -3.49 -13.34
CA LYS A 106 9.50 -4.02 -14.57
C LYS A 106 9.14 -2.87 -15.50
N ALA A 107 9.50 -2.99 -16.77
CA ALA A 107 9.31 -1.93 -17.75
C ALA A 107 7.83 -1.69 -18.07
N ASP A 108 6.98 -2.72 -18.05
CA ASP A 108 5.54 -2.63 -18.26
C ASP A 108 4.79 -2.04 -17.05
N GLU A 109 5.48 -1.83 -15.93
CA GLU A 109 4.99 -1.18 -14.72
C GLU A 109 5.73 0.14 -14.45
N ASP A 110 6.32 0.76 -15.49
CA ASP A 110 7.06 2.03 -15.37
C ASP A 110 6.31 3.26 -15.92
N PRO A 111 5.77 4.12 -15.03
CA PRO A 111 5.05 5.34 -15.44
C PRO A 111 5.88 6.31 -16.27
N ALA A 112 7.21 6.28 -16.14
CA ALA A 112 8.11 7.16 -16.89
C ALA A 112 8.20 6.82 -18.39
N ILE A 113 7.72 5.63 -18.80
CA ILE A 113 7.68 5.20 -20.20
C ILE A 113 6.29 4.73 -20.66
N PHE A 114 5.36 4.53 -19.73
CA PHE A 114 3.99 4.16 -20.03
C PHE A 114 3.15 5.35 -20.52
N LYS A 115 2.37 5.14 -21.58
CA LYS A 115 1.34 6.08 -22.05
C LYS A 115 0.01 5.37 -22.25
N SER A 116 -1.01 5.87 -21.57
CA SER A 116 -2.38 5.38 -21.68
C SER A 116 -2.94 5.64 -23.07
N GLN A 117 -3.49 4.60 -23.70
CA GLN A 117 -4.16 4.72 -24.98
C GLN A 117 -5.58 5.29 -24.84
N LYS A 118 -6.24 5.06 -23.69
CA LYS A 118 -7.61 5.55 -23.46
C LYS A 118 -7.67 7.00 -23.01
N THR A 119 -6.70 7.44 -22.21
CA THR A 119 -6.71 8.77 -21.57
C THR A 119 -5.64 9.71 -22.10
N GLY A 120 -4.64 9.19 -22.81
CA GLY A 120 -3.47 9.95 -23.27
C GLY A 120 -2.48 10.34 -22.17
N ARG A 121 -2.76 10.01 -20.89
CA ARG A 121 -1.89 10.33 -19.75
C ARG A 121 -0.58 9.54 -19.82
N GLY A 122 0.49 10.17 -19.36
CA GLY A 122 1.86 9.65 -19.43
C GLY A 122 2.50 9.84 -20.81
N PRO A 123 3.80 9.58 -20.96
CA PRO A 123 4.74 9.18 -19.89
C PRO A 123 4.98 10.30 -18.87
N LEU A 124 5.30 9.93 -17.63
CA LEU A 124 5.61 10.87 -16.55
C LEU A 124 7.11 11.19 -16.56
N GLY A 125 7.48 12.33 -17.15
CA GLY A 125 8.86 12.84 -17.15
C GLY A 125 9.31 13.39 -15.78
N PRO A 126 10.58 13.80 -15.62
CA PRO A 126 11.10 14.31 -14.34
C PRO A 126 10.33 15.50 -13.75
N ASP A 127 9.75 16.36 -14.60
CA ASP A 127 8.99 17.55 -14.18
C ASP A 127 7.46 17.32 -14.17
N TRP A 128 6.99 16.07 -14.28
CA TRP A 128 5.56 15.74 -14.42
C TRP A 128 4.66 16.39 -13.36
N ARG A 129 5.15 16.54 -12.12
CA ARG A 129 4.40 17.21 -11.04
C ARG A 129 4.16 18.69 -11.32
N LYS A 130 5.16 19.41 -11.83
CA LYS A 130 5.03 20.83 -12.19
C LYS A 130 4.13 20.98 -13.42
N GLU A 131 4.27 20.11 -14.40
CA GLU A 131 3.41 20.09 -15.59
C GLU A 131 1.95 19.83 -15.20
N LEU A 132 1.71 18.88 -14.28
CA LEU A 132 0.38 18.56 -13.77
C LEU A 132 -0.25 19.72 -13.01
N ALA A 133 0.51 20.38 -12.13
CA ALA A 133 0.02 21.55 -11.38
C ALA A 133 -0.40 22.71 -12.32
N ASN A 134 0.20 22.80 -13.50
CA ASN A 134 -0.09 23.82 -14.51
C ASN A 134 -1.14 23.37 -15.55
N ASN A 135 -1.67 22.15 -15.46
CA ASN A 135 -2.60 21.58 -16.43
C ASN A 135 -3.98 21.33 -15.80
N SER A 136 -4.89 22.29 -15.99
CA SER A 136 -6.27 22.21 -15.49
C SER A 136 -7.10 21.06 -16.09
N ASN A 137 -6.68 20.50 -17.22
CA ASN A 137 -7.39 19.42 -17.90
C ASN A 137 -6.95 18.02 -17.44
N CYS A 138 -5.90 17.92 -16.62
CA CYS A 138 -5.40 16.64 -16.12
C CYS A 138 -5.73 16.50 -14.62
N PRO A 139 -6.59 15.56 -14.23
CA PRO A 139 -6.98 15.41 -12.83
C PRO A 139 -5.82 14.88 -12.00
N HIS A 140 -5.79 15.30 -10.74
CA HIS A 140 -4.78 14.91 -9.77
C HIS A 140 -5.40 14.75 -8.39
N MET A 141 -4.70 14.01 -7.53
CA MET A 141 -5.06 13.78 -6.14
C MET A 141 -3.81 13.36 -5.37
N CYS A 142 -3.85 13.48 -4.05
CA CYS A 142 -2.84 12.93 -3.16
C CYS A 142 -3.48 11.94 -2.17
N ALA A 143 -2.76 10.85 -1.90
CA ALA A 143 -3.14 9.88 -0.89
C ALA A 143 -2.22 9.99 0.33
N TYR A 144 -2.74 10.60 1.40
CA TYR A 144 -2.05 10.79 2.66
C TYR A 144 -2.16 9.56 3.54
N LYS A 145 -1.21 8.63 3.39
CA LYS A 145 -1.15 7.34 4.12
C LYS A 145 -0.35 7.49 5.41
N LEU A 146 -1.02 7.68 6.53
CA LEU A 146 -0.41 7.65 7.86
C LEU A 146 -0.25 6.19 8.31
N VAL A 147 0.99 5.74 8.42
CA VAL A 147 1.34 4.38 8.87
C VAL A 147 1.81 4.44 10.31
N THR A 148 1.14 3.71 11.20
CA THR A 148 1.56 3.48 12.59
C THR A 148 1.97 2.02 12.74
N VAL A 149 3.15 1.76 13.29
CA VAL A 149 3.64 0.41 13.54
C VAL A 149 3.94 0.25 15.02
N GLU A 150 3.47 -0.84 15.61
CA GLU A 150 3.85 -1.28 16.95
C GLU A 150 4.42 -2.71 16.87
N PHE A 151 5.65 -2.91 17.36
CA PHE A 151 6.25 -4.25 17.48
C PHE A 151 6.96 -4.41 18.83
N LYS A 152 6.23 -4.83 19.87
CA LYS A 152 6.76 -4.96 21.24
C LYS A 152 7.41 -6.32 21.46
N TRP A 153 8.65 -6.46 20.99
CA TRP A 153 9.50 -7.64 21.23
C TRP A 153 10.88 -7.21 21.73
N LEU A 154 11.28 -7.71 22.91
CA LEU A 154 12.55 -7.39 23.55
C LEU A 154 13.75 -7.68 22.63
N GLY A 155 14.53 -6.65 22.32
CA GLY A 155 15.71 -6.74 21.47
C GLY A 155 15.45 -6.69 19.96
N LEU A 156 14.19 -6.65 19.51
CA LEU A 156 13.82 -6.63 18.08
C LEU A 156 12.92 -5.46 17.66
N GLN A 157 12.32 -4.73 18.59
CA GLN A 157 11.35 -3.66 18.32
C GLN A 157 11.80 -2.68 17.23
N ASN A 158 12.84 -1.87 17.48
CA ASN A 158 13.26 -0.82 16.55
C ASN A 158 13.63 -1.37 15.16
N ARG A 159 14.31 -2.53 15.12
CA ARG A 159 14.69 -3.19 13.86
C ARG A 159 13.46 -3.60 13.05
N MET A 160 12.46 -4.16 13.73
CA MET A 160 11.23 -4.64 13.09
C MET A 160 10.32 -3.50 12.66
N GLU A 161 10.14 -2.47 13.49
CA GLU A 161 9.34 -1.28 13.12
C GLU A 161 9.96 -0.59 11.90
N THR A 162 11.28 -0.41 11.89
CA THR A 162 12.02 0.15 10.74
C THR A 162 11.84 -0.71 9.48
N LEU A 163 11.97 -2.04 9.60
CA LEU A 163 11.80 -2.97 8.48
C LEU A 163 10.38 -2.89 7.91
N ILE A 164 9.35 -2.87 8.76
CA ILE A 164 7.96 -2.78 8.34
C ILE A 164 7.72 -1.47 7.58
N HIS A 165 8.18 -0.33 8.09
CA HIS A 165 8.06 0.94 7.37
C HIS A 165 8.75 0.93 6.00
N LYS A 166 9.92 0.30 5.88
CA LYS A 166 10.60 0.11 4.58
C LYS A 166 9.79 -0.75 3.62
N VAL A 167 9.19 -1.84 4.12
CA VAL A 167 8.33 -2.73 3.32
C VAL A 167 7.07 -2.01 2.86
N GLU A 168 6.39 -1.27 3.75
CA GLU A 168 5.19 -0.48 3.41
C GLU A 168 5.50 0.59 2.36
N ARG A 169 6.62 1.32 2.52
CA ARG A 169 7.07 2.28 1.51
C ARG A 169 7.29 1.62 0.16
N ARG A 170 8.01 0.49 0.13
CA ARG A 170 8.26 -0.29 -1.10
C ARG A 170 6.94 -0.76 -1.73
N LEU A 171 6.01 -1.27 -0.92
CA LEU A 171 4.70 -1.72 -1.36
C LEU A 171 3.90 -0.57 -1.99
N PHE A 172 3.81 0.58 -1.32
CA PHE A 172 3.11 1.75 -1.85
C PHE A 172 3.74 2.23 -3.15
N THR A 173 5.07 2.30 -3.25
CA THR A 173 5.73 2.70 -4.49
C THR A 173 5.37 1.77 -5.65
N GLN A 174 5.48 0.45 -5.46
CA GLN A 174 5.17 -0.51 -6.52
C GLN A 174 3.68 -0.52 -6.88
N PHE A 175 2.81 -0.49 -5.88
CA PHE A 175 1.37 -0.49 -6.07
C PHE A 175 0.89 0.70 -6.90
N HIS A 176 1.34 1.93 -6.59
CA HIS A 176 0.87 3.11 -7.31
C HIS A 176 1.48 3.23 -8.71
N ARG A 177 2.69 2.69 -8.94
CA ARG A 177 3.27 2.54 -10.28
C ARG A 177 2.43 1.61 -11.16
N GLN A 178 2.08 0.43 -10.63
CA GLN A 178 1.18 -0.52 -11.30
C GLN A 178 -0.20 0.08 -11.55
N LEU A 179 -0.78 0.75 -10.55
CA LEU A 179 -2.09 1.39 -10.65
C LEU A 179 -2.14 2.39 -11.82
N PHE A 180 -1.10 3.22 -11.97
CA PHE A 180 -1.02 4.16 -13.09
C PHE A 180 -0.85 3.43 -14.44
N CYS A 181 0.08 2.48 -14.54
CA CYS A 181 0.34 1.74 -15.78
C CYS A 181 -0.81 0.81 -16.19
N TRP A 182 -1.71 0.49 -15.27
CA TRP A 182 -2.91 -0.30 -15.55
C TRP A 182 -4.16 0.55 -15.77
N ILE A 183 -4.05 1.88 -15.89
CA ILE A 183 -5.20 2.78 -16.08
C ILE A 183 -6.13 2.32 -17.22
N ASP A 184 -5.57 1.88 -18.35
CA ASP A 184 -6.38 1.40 -19.48
C ASP A 184 -7.21 0.15 -19.17
N LYS A 185 -6.82 -0.61 -18.14
CA LYS A 185 -7.51 -1.83 -17.69
C LYS A 185 -8.66 -1.53 -16.71
N TRP A 186 -8.61 -0.43 -15.96
CA TRP A 186 -9.58 -0.15 -14.89
C TRP A 186 -10.38 1.14 -15.06
N ILE A 187 -9.97 2.08 -15.91
CA ILE A 187 -10.58 3.42 -15.99
C ILE A 187 -12.08 3.41 -16.38
N ASP A 188 -12.52 2.40 -17.12
CA ASP A 188 -13.90 2.25 -17.57
C ASP A 188 -14.72 1.28 -16.69
N LEU A 189 -14.14 0.74 -15.62
CA LEU A 189 -14.84 -0.19 -14.73
C LEU A 189 -15.79 0.57 -13.80
N SER A 190 -17.01 0.07 -13.68
CA SER A 190 -17.95 0.53 -12.66
C SER A 190 -17.63 -0.09 -11.30
N LEU A 191 -18.16 0.49 -10.21
CA LEU A 191 -18.04 -0.12 -8.88
C LEU A 191 -18.67 -1.52 -8.81
N ASP A 192 -19.70 -1.80 -9.61
CA ASP A 192 -20.32 -3.13 -9.67
C ASP A 192 -19.44 -4.15 -10.40
N ASP A 193 -18.66 -3.72 -11.40
CA ASP A 193 -17.64 -4.56 -12.02
C ASP A 193 -16.54 -4.91 -11.03
N ILE A 194 -16.09 -3.93 -10.25
CA ILE A 194 -15.09 -4.14 -9.19
C ILE A 194 -15.59 -5.18 -8.18
N ARG A 195 -16.84 -5.08 -7.71
CA ARG A 195 -17.43 -6.05 -6.77
C ARG A 195 -17.46 -7.47 -7.33
N ARG A 196 -17.83 -7.63 -8.60
CA ARG A 196 -17.81 -8.95 -9.27
C ARG A 196 -16.39 -9.50 -9.37
N MET A 197 -15.43 -8.65 -9.74
CA MET A 197 -14.01 -9.03 -9.79
C MET A 197 -13.45 -9.40 -8.42
N GLU A 198 -13.87 -8.75 -7.34
CA GLU A 198 -13.46 -9.10 -5.97
C GLU A 198 -13.90 -10.53 -5.59
N GLU A 199 -15.13 -10.92 -5.95
CA GLU A 199 -15.65 -12.28 -5.70
C GLU A 199 -14.90 -13.34 -6.50
N GLU A 200 -14.60 -13.07 -7.76
CA GLU A 200 -13.81 -13.97 -8.62
C GLU A 200 -12.36 -14.08 -8.12
N THR A 201 -11.74 -12.95 -7.79
CA THR A 201 -10.38 -12.89 -7.25
C THR A 201 -10.26 -13.66 -5.94
N LYS A 202 -11.26 -13.60 -5.06
CA LYS A 202 -11.28 -14.38 -3.83
C LYS A 202 -11.16 -15.88 -4.11
N LYS A 203 -11.94 -16.40 -5.07
CA LYS A 203 -11.89 -17.82 -5.45
C LYS A 203 -10.54 -18.20 -6.05
N GLN A 204 -10.01 -17.36 -6.94
CA GLN A 204 -8.71 -17.58 -7.57
C GLN A 204 -7.57 -17.59 -6.54
N LEU A 205 -7.57 -16.67 -5.57
CA LEU A 205 -6.55 -16.63 -4.51
C LEU A 205 -6.59 -17.89 -3.63
N ASP A 206 -7.78 -18.40 -3.33
CA ASP A 206 -7.94 -19.63 -2.55
C ASP A 206 -7.43 -20.87 -3.28
N GLU A 207 -7.59 -20.93 -4.61
CA GLU A 207 -7.07 -21.99 -5.46
C GLU A 207 -5.55 -21.89 -5.63
N MET A 208 -5.07 -20.72 -6.08
CA MET A 208 -3.64 -20.45 -6.29
C MET A 208 -2.80 -20.73 -5.05
N ARG A 209 -3.31 -20.42 -3.84
CA ARG A 209 -2.59 -20.73 -2.58
C ARG A 209 -2.36 -22.23 -2.38
N LYS A 210 -3.21 -23.09 -2.95
CA LYS A 210 -3.10 -24.55 -2.84
C LYS A 210 -2.29 -25.16 -3.97
N THR A 211 -2.36 -24.58 -5.17
CA THR A 211 -1.85 -25.20 -6.41
C THR A 211 -0.55 -24.60 -6.93
N ASP A 212 -0.31 -23.31 -6.69
CA ASP A 212 0.78 -22.59 -7.33
C ASP A 212 2.06 -22.61 -6.50
N GLU A 213 3.19 -22.46 -7.18
CA GLU A 213 4.47 -22.17 -6.54
C GLU A 213 4.50 -20.77 -5.91
N VAL A 214 5.39 -20.59 -4.93
CA VAL A 214 5.57 -19.32 -4.21
C VAL A 214 6.07 -18.23 -5.17
N LYS A 215 5.27 -17.17 -5.37
CA LYS A 215 5.56 -16.07 -6.32
C LYS A 215 5.35 -14.68 -5.71
N GLY A 216 5.80 -13.63 -6.40
CA GLY A 216 5.75 -12.24 -5.92
C GLY A 216 6.87 -11.85 -4.95
N MET A 217 6.82 -10.64 -4.40
CA MET A 217 7.89 -10.04 -3.60
C MET A 217 8.26 -10.88 -2.36
N SER A 218 9.56 -10.96 -2.08
CA SER A 218 10.10 -11.34 -0.78
C SER A 218 10.68 -10.11 -0.08
N ALA A 219 10.59 -10.11 1.26
CA ALA A 219 11.41 -9.24 2.08
C ALA A 219 12.80 -9.89 2.17
N ASP A 220 13.75 -9.36 1.40
CA ASP A 220 15.16 -9.73 1.51
C ASP A 220 15.83 -8.70 2.42
N GLU A 221 16.53 -9.20 3.45
CA GLU A 221 17.23 -8.51 4.55
C GLU A 221 16.54 -7.33 5.25
#